data_AF-A0A428HXP5-F1
#
_entry.id   AF-A0A428HXP5-F1
#
_cell.length_a   1.000
_cell.length_b   1.000
_cell.length_c   1.000
_cell.angle_alpha   90.00
_cell.angle_beta   90.00
_cell.angle_gamma   90.00
#
_symmetry.space_group_name_H-M   'P 1'
#
loop_
_entity.id
_entity.type
_entity.pdbx_description
1 polymer ?
#
loop_
_entity_poly.entity_id
_entity_poly.type
_entity_poly.pdbx_seq_one_letter_code
_entity_poly.pdbx_strand_id
1 'polypeptide(L)' 'MFSEQRRREEQALLAQDYALEQAEERGLERGLEQGLERGKIEGKLFAFLDMVHQGLLTAEVVSEQLGMTVAELESLL' A
#
# COMPACT_ATOMS: atom_id res chain seq x y z
N MET A 1 50.17 4.18 -12.73
CA MET A 1 49.06 3.81 -13.63
C MET A 1 47.99 2.94 -12.95
N PHE A 2 48.34 2.00 -12.05
CA PHE A 2 47.34 1.12 -11.39
C PHE A 2 46.42 1.78 -10.33
N SER A 3 46.79 2.93 -9.77
CA SER A 3 46.08 3.54 -8.64
C SER A 3 44.76 4.25 -9.01
N GLU A 4 44.68 4.86 -10.19
CA GLU A 4 43.46 5.58 -10.61
C GLU A 4 42.36 4.63 -11.11
N GLN A 5 42.76 3.55 -11.79
CA GLN A 5 41.84 2.49 -12.23
C GLN A 5 41.14 1.84 -11.02
N ARG A 6 41.92 1.48 -9.99
CA ARG A 6 41.42 0.89 -8.75
C ARG A 6 40.47 1.83 -8.01
N ARG A 7 40.81 3.12 -7.92
CA ARG A 7 39.93 4.12 -7.31
C ARG A 7 38.60 4.26 -8.06
N ARG A 8 38.61 4.19 -9.39
CA ARG A 8 37.39 4.23 -10.22
C ARG A 8 36.54 2.98 -10.05
N GLU A 9 37.17 1.80 -10.00
CA GLU A 9 36.49 0.53 -9.74
C GLU A 9 35.81 0.55 -8.35
N GLU A 10 36.53 1.00 -7.32
CA GLU A 10 35.99 1.17 -5.97
C GLU A 10 34.83 2.19 -5.93
N GLN A 11 34.95 3.32 -6.64
CA GLN A 11 33.86 4.30 -6.73
C GLN A 11 32.63 3.77 -7.46
N ALA A 12 32.82 3.00 -8.53
CA ALA A 12 31.72 2.38 -9.27
C ALA A 12 30.98 1.34 -8.43
N LEU A 13 31.72 0.56 -7.63
CA LEU A 13 31.16 -0.40 -6.69
C LEU A 13 30.31 0.31 -5.62
N LEU A 14 30.85 1.37 -5.00
CA LEU A 14 30.12 2.15 -4.00
C LEU A 14 28.87 2.83 -4.57
N ALA A 15 28.94 3.34 -5.81
CA ALA A 15 27.78 3.92 -6.47
C ALA A 15 26.70 2.88 -6.80
N GLN A 16 27.11 1.66 -7.15
CA GLN A 16 26.21 0.53 -7.35
C GLN A 16 25.53 0.13 -6.03
N ASP A 17 26.30 -0.05 -4.96
CA ASP A 17 25.78 -0.42 -3.64
C ASP A 17 24.79 0.66 -3.14
N TYR A 18 25.14 1.93 -3.29
CA TYR A 18 24.26 3.04 -2.94
C TYR A 18 22.97 3.08 -3.77
N ALA A 19 23.06 2.79 -5.08
CA ALA A 19 21.88 2.73 -5.94
C ALA A 19 20.95 1.56 -5.58
N LEU A 20 21.53 0.41 -5.18
CA LEU A 20 20.77 -0.74 -4.69
C LEU A 20 20.07 -0.44 -3.36
N GLU A 21 20.79 0.11 -2.39
CA GLU A 21 20.23 0.50 -1.08
C GLU A 21 19.07 1.49 -1.25
N GLN A 22 19.25 2.51 -2.10
CA GLN A 22 18.20 3.47 -2.44
C GLN A 22 16.99 2.85 -3.14
N ALA A 23 17.20 1.86 -4.01
CA ALA A 23 16.12 1.17 -4.69
C ALA A 23 15.32 0.30 -3.71
N GLU A 24 16.00 -0.39 -2.79
CA GLU A 24 15.37 -1.18 -1.74
C GLU A 24 14.57 -0.30 -0.79
N GLU A 25 15.15 0.78 -0.25
CA GLU A 25 14.49 1.71 0.66
C GLU A 25 13.21 2.29 0.03
N ARG A 26 13.32 2.82 -1.19
CA ARG A 26 12.16 3.37 -1.92
C ARG A 26 11.11 2.31 -2.26
N GLY A 27 11.54 1.09 -2.57
CA GLY A 27 10.63 -0.03 -2.84
C GLY A 27 9.84 -0.41 -1.59
N LEU A 28 10.51 -0.49 -0.45
CA LEU A 28 9.91 -0.80 0.85
C LEU A 28 8.96 0.29 1.32
N GLU A 29 9.37 1.56 1.25
CA GLU A 29 8.53 2.70 1.61
C GLU A 29 7.24 2.73 0.78
N ARG A 30 7.35 2.61 -0.55
CA ARG A 30 6.17 2.59 -1.44
C ARG A 30 5.28 1.39 -1.18
N GLY A 31 5.86 0.21 -0.96
CA GLY A 31 5.10 -1.00 -0.65
C GLY A 31 4.33 -0.87 0.67
N LEU A 32 4.96 -0.29 1.69
CA LEU A 32 4.35 -0.09 3.00
C LEU A 32 3.28 0.99 2.96
N GLU A 33 3.50 2.10 2.27
CA GLU A 33 2.51 3.17 2.09
C GLU A 33 1.26 2.64 1.36
N GLN A 34 1.46 1.96 0.23
CA GLN A 34 0.36 1.36 -0.52
C GLN A 34 -0.38 0.28 0.27
N GLY A 35 0.36 -0.57 0.99
CA GLY A 35 -0.22 -1.60 1.85
C GLY A 35 -1.04 -1.01 2.99
N LEU A 36 -0.55 0.07 3.62
CA LEU A 36 -1.25 0.75 4.70
C LEU A 36 -2.49 1.50 4.21
N GLU A 37 -2.40 2.19 3.07
CA GLU A 37 -3.54 2.88 2.47
C GLU A 37 -4.63 1.88 2.06
N ARG A 38 -4.24 0.80 1.39
CA ARG A 38 -5.15 -0.29 1.02
C ARG A 38 -5.77 -0.93 2.24
N GLY A 39 -4.99 -1.24 3.27
CA GLY A 39 -5.47 -1.82 4.51
C GLY A 39 -6.44 -0.90 5.27
N LYS A 40 -6.25 0.42 5.22
CA LYS A 40 -7.20 1.40 5.80
C LYS A 40 -8.53 1.42 5.05
N ILE A 41 -8.50 1.40 3.71
CA ILE A 41 -9.70 1.38 2.89
C ILE A 41 -10.47 0.07 3.08
N GLU A 42 -9.77 -1.07 2.99
CA GLU A 42 -10.35 -2.39 3.20
C GLU A 42 -10.90 -2.53 4.63
N GLY A 43 -10.15 -2.08 5.64
CA GLY A 43 -10.61 -2.10 7.03
C GLY A 43 -11.86 -1.26 7.28
N LYS A 44 -11.96 -0.09 6.64
CA LYS A 44 -13.17 0.76 6.71
C LYS A 44 -14.36 0.06 6.05
N LEU A 45 -14.17 -0.57 4.90
CA LEU A 45 -15.21 -1.37 4.23
C LEU A 45 -15.71 -2.50 5.15
N PHE A 46 -14.81 -3.29 5.71
CA PHE A 46 -15.20 -4.40 6.60
C PHE A 46 -15.92 -3.93 7.85
N ALA A 47 -15.49 -2.83 8.48
CA ALA A 47 -16.17 -2.28 9.65
C ALA A 47 -17.61 -1.87 9.34
N PHE A 48 -17.84 -1.29 8.16
CA PHE A 48 -19.18 -0.91 7.72
C PHE A 48 -20.08 -2.11 7.41
N LEU A 49 -19.55 -3.14 6.72
CA LEU A 49 -20.30 -4.37 6.45
C LEU A 49 -20.68 -5.10 7.74
N ASP A 50 -19.77 -5.15 8.71
CA ASP A 50 -20.01 -5.73 10.03
C ASP A 50 -21.12 -4.98 10.78
N MET A 51 -21.16 -3.64 10.71
CA MET A 51 -22.25 -2.86 11.29
C MET A 51 -23.62 -3.13 10.64
N VAL A 52 -23.67 -3.39 9.33
CA VAL A 52 -24.91 -3.82 8.66
C VAL A 52 -25.32 -5.21 9.11
N HIS A 53 -24.38 -6.16 9.16
CA HIS A 53 -24.64 -7.53 9.62
C HIS A 53 -25.13 -7.56 11.08
N GLN A 54 -24.59 -6.71 11.96
CA GLN A 54 -25.04 -6.57 13.34
C GLN A 54 -26.37 -5.82 13.48
N GLY A 55 -26.95 -5.32 12.38
CA GLY A 55 -28.17 -4.52 12.39
C GLY A 55 -28.01 -3.14 13.03
N LEU A 56 -26.77 -2.66 13.17
CA LEU A 56 -26.45 -1.34 13.71
C LEU A 56 -26.66 -0.23 12.67
N LEU A 57 -26.48 -0.55 11.39
CA LEU A 57 -26.72 0.33 10.25
C LEU A 57 -27.57 -0.38 9.19
N THR A 58 -28.26 0.38 8.34
CA THR A 58 -28.98 -0.18 7.20
C THR A 58 -28.08 -0.23 5.96
N ALA A 59 -28.39 -1.15 5.04
CA ALA A 59 -27.67 -1.32 3.79
C ALA A 59 -27.67 -0.02 2.95
N GLU A 60 -28.75 0.76 2.99
CA GLU A 60 -28.87 2.04 2.29
C GLU A 60 -27.85 3.07 2.79
N VAL A 61 -27.79 3.27 4.12
CA VAL A 61 -26.86 4.24 4.74
C VAL A 61 -25.41 3.88 4.43
N VAL A 62 -25.08 2.60 4.47
CA VAL A 62 -23.71 2.15 4.20
C VAL A 62 -23.39 2.21 2.71
N SER A 63 -24.33 1.90 1.83
CA SER A 63 -24.15 2.00 0.38
C SER A 63 -23.84 3.44 -0.04
N GLU A 64 -24.55 4.42 0.53
CA GLU A 64 -24.26 5.85 0.32
C GLU A 64 -22.88 6.25 0.85
N GLN A 65 -22.47 5.76 2.02
CA GLN A 65 -21.16 6.08 2.61
C GLN A 65 -19.99 5.47 1.84
N LEU A 66 -20.19 4.32 1.21
CA LEU A 66 -19.19 3.64 0.41
C LEU A 66 -19.23 4.07 -1.06
N GLY A 67 -20.26 4.83 -1.48
CA GLY A 67 -20.42 5.27 -2.87
C GLY A 67 -20.70 4.12 -3.83
N MET A 68 -21.36 3.06 -3.37
CA MET A 68 -21.78 1.90 -4.16
C MET A 68 -23.29 1.71 -4.09
N THR A 69 -23.86 0.90 -4.98
CA THR A 69 -25.29 0.56 -4.94
C THR A 69 -25.60 -0.40 -3.79
N VAL A 70 -26.87 -0.40 -3.34
CA VAL A 70 -27.34 -1.35 -2.32
C VAL A 70 -27.12 -2.80 -2.78
N ALA A 71 -27.37 -3.11 -4.06
CA ALA A 71 -27.18 -4.45 -4.61
C ALA A 71 -25.71 -4.89 -4.61
N GLU A 72 -24.77 -3.98 -4.90
CA GLU A 72 -23.33 -4.27 -4.79
C GLU A 72 -22.94 -4.54 -3.34
N LEU A 73 -23.46 -3.73 -2.39
CA LEU A 73 -23.21 -3.94 -0.97
C LEU A 73 -23.79 -5.27 -0.48
N GLU A 74 -25.03 -5.62 -0.85
CA GLU A 74 -25.67 -6.88 -0.49
C GLU A 74 -24.93 -8.11 -1.03
N SER A 75 -24.20 -7.98 -2.14
CA SER A 75 -23.35 -9.05 -2.66
C SER A 75 -22.08 -9.31 -1.83
N LEU A 76 -21.74 -8.38 -0.91
CA LEU A 76 -20.58 -8.44 -0.03
C LEU A 76 -20.93 -8.86 1.42
N LEU A 77 -22.23 -8.93 1.76
CA LEU A 77 -22.74 -9.39 3.06
C LEU A 77 -22.84 -10.91 3.12
#